data_AF-A0A0K3BHC0-F1
#
_entry.id   AF-A0A0K3BHC0-F1
#
_cell.length_a   1.000
_cell.length_b   1.000
_cell.length_c   1.000
_cell.angle_alpha   90.00
_cell.angle_beta   90.00
_cell.angle_gamma   90.00
#
_symmetry.space_group_name_H-M   'P 1'
#
loop_
_entity.id
_entity.type
_entity.pdbx_description
1 polymer ?
#
loop_
_entity_poly.entity_id
_entity_poly.type
_entity_poly.pdbx_seq_one_letter_code
_entity_poly.pdbx_strand_id
1 'polypeptide(L)'
;MDTNEAKRIETTNHERYQLATSSGWQFWADMPALLERWQVIPFNQRGDKRMAFGVVQGNYHTLPFTVFDFHRRPTVTSVHTRWTNKKVNEYDTISIDSVWVITLPSAMPFFQIVSSIDSAFDTDQYPEPPTPDRKFNRWYKLIDTDPNAAMQVLTPPVMSAMRQLKLHNWSLVGTDLVYVENPFFRTKTDDIIETLGKLASLVSVLPLNQPAAPPQPPAPPQQHQAQPQQYQQPQYQQPYPPQGYPQQPAPPQYPQHQQPYPAQPYPAQPYPQQPHPGQPYPAQPYPGQPYPQQQPPYGYPPQQGY
;
A
#
# COMPACT_ATOMS: atom_id res chain seq x y z
N MET A 1 18.45 5.25 13.53
CA MET A 1 17.90 3.92 13.24
C MET A 1 17.99 3.13 14.52
N ASP A 2 16.89 2.52 14.96
CA ASP A 2 16.91 1.65 16.15
C ASP A 2 17.91 0.50 15.88
N THR A 3 18.65 0.05 16.90
CA THR A 3 19.60 -1.06 16.77
C THR A 3 18.94 -2.32 16.19
N ASN A 4 17.65 -2.53 16.49
CA ASN A 4 16.89 -3.66 15.94
C ASN A 4 16.61 -3.52 14.44
N GLU A 5 16.30 -2.31 13.97
CA GLU A 5 16.08 -2.02 12.55
C GLU A 5 17.37 -2.24 11.75
N ALA A 6 18.49 -1.70 12.24
CA ALA A 6 19.79 -1.86 11.60
C ALA A 6 20.17 -3.34 11.47
N LYS A 7 19.98 -4.13 12.53
CA LYS A 7 20.22 -5.59 12.52
C LYS A 7 19.29 -6.32 11.54
N ARG A 8 18.02 -5.91 11.43
CA ARG A 8 17.08 -6.46 10.44
C ARG A 8 17.56 -6.19 9.02
N ILE A 9 17.97 -4.96 8.72
CA ILE A 9 18.48 -4.57 7.39
C ILE A 9 19.74 -5.34 7.05
N GLU A 10 20.71 -5.42 7.97
CA GLU A 10 21.95 -6.17 7.78
C GLU A 10 21.68 -7.65 7.50
N THR A 11 20.78 -8.27 8.28
CA THR A 11 20.41 -9.67 8.05
C THR A 11 19.73 -9.86 6.69
N THR A 12 18.81 -8.96 6.32
CA THR A 12 18.12 -9.00 5.01
C THR A 12 19.11 -8.87 3.86
N ASN A 13 20.05 -7.93 3.98
CA ASN A 13 21.10 -7.70 3.00
C ASN A 13 22.01 -8.92 2.85
N HIS A 14 22.41 -9.54 3.96
CA HIS A 14 23.23 -10.76 3.92
C HIS A 14 22.51 -11.92 3.22
N GLU A 15 21.26 -12.19 3.58
CA GLU A 15 20.46 -13.26 2.98
C GLU A 15 20.22 -13.03 1.48
N ARG A 16 19.90 -11.80 1.09
CA ARG A 16 19.66 -11.45 -0.32
C ARG A 16 20.93 -11.41 -1.16
N TYR A 17 22.06 -11.03 -0.57
CA TYR A 17 23.36 -11.17 -1.22
C TYR A 17 23.69 -12.64 -1.52
N GLN A 18 23.44 -13.54 -0.57
CA GLN A 18 23.63 -14.99 -0.79
C GLN A 18 22.72 -15.52 -1.88
N LEU A 19 21.43 -15.16 -1.86
CA LEU A 19 20.46 -15.53 -2.89
C LEU A 19 20.87 -15.02 -4.28
N ALA A 20 21.29 -13.77 -4.37
CA ALA A 20 21.72 -13.17 -5.63
C ALA A 20 22.96 -13.89 -6.18
N THR A 21 23.96 -14.13 -5.32
CA THR A 21 25.18 -14.84 -5.67
C THR A 21 24.90 -16.24 -6.20
N SER A 22 24.05 -17.02 -5.51
CA SER A 22 23.74 -18.40 -5.92
C SER A 22 22.91 -18.48 -7.21
N SER A 23 22.15 -17.42 -7.52
CA SER A 23 21.27 -17.37 -8.69
C SER A 23 21.89 -16.66 -9.90
N GLY A 24 23.11 -16.12 -9.76
CA GLY A 24 23.74 -15.29 -10.80
C GLY A 24 23.03 -13.94 -11.01
N TRP A 25 22.35 -13.44 -9.98
CA TRP A 25 21.65 -12.16 -9.97
C TRP A 25 22.53 -11.07 -9.35
N GLN A 26 22.13 -9.81 -9.54
CA GLN A 26 22.82 -8.65 -9.02
C GLN A 26 22.23 -8.22 -7.67
N PHE A 27 23.07 -7.71 -6.78
CA PHE A 27 22.68 -7.27 -5.45
C PHE A 27 23.21 -5.87 -5.12
N TRP A 28 22.39 -5.07 -4.44
CA TRP A 28 22.78 -3.82 -3.80
C TRP A 28 22.21 -3.74 -2.39
N ALA A 29 23.02 -3.26 -1.44
CA ALA A 29 22.57 -3.08 -0.06
C ALA A 29 21.44 -2.06 0.05
N ASP A 30 21.49 -0.99 -0.77
CA ASP A 30 20.49 0.05 -0.89
C ASP A 30 20.47 0.66 -2.31
N MET A 31 19.32 1.20 -2.73
CA MET A 31 19.18 1.91 -4.01
C MET A 31 18.07 2.97 -3.95
N PRO A 32 18.36 4.20 -3.48
CA PRO A 32 17.33 5.23 -3.26
C PRO A 32 16.60 5.65 -4.54
N ALA A 33 17.24 5.57 -5.70
CA ALA A 33 16.64 5.92 -6.99
C ALA A 33 15.39 5.09 -7.35
N LEU A 34 15.21 3.89 -6.78
CA LEU A 34 14.00 3.08 -6.97
C LEU A 34 12.75 3.78 -6.43
N LEU A 35 12.88 4.61 -5.40
CA LEU A 35 11.75 5.22 -4.70
C LEU A 35 11.06 6.33 -5.49
N GLU A 36 11.73 6.86 -6.51
CA GLU A 36 11.23 7.96 -7.34
C GLU A 36 10.65 7.45 -8.67
N ARG A 37 10.89 6.17 -9.00
CA ARG A 37 10.53 5.59 -10.30
C ARG A 37 9.03 5.39 -10.48
N TRP A 38 8.30 5.07 -9.40
CA TRP A 38 6.88 4.73 -9.47
C TRP A 38 6.04 5.69 -8.64
N GLN A 39 4.95 6.19 -9.23
CA GLN A 39 4.00 7.11 -8.60
C GLN A 39 2.74 6.38 -8.09
N VAL A 40 2.94 5.18 -7.54
CA VAL A 40 1.87 4.31 -6.99
C VAL A 40 2.07 4.13 -5.49
N ILE A 41 1.01 3.73 -4.78
CA ILE A 41 1.13 3.33 -3.38
C ILE A 41 2.07 2.11 -3.25
N PRO A 42 2.96 2.07 -2.24
CA PRO A 42 3.13 3.04 -1.14
C PRO A 42 4.10 4.20 -1.43
N PHE A 43 4.70 4.30 -2.63
CA PHE A 43 5.74 5.29 -2.95
C PHE A 43 5.23 6.73 -3.03
N ASN A 44 3.97 6.94 -3.40
CA ASN A 44 3.34 8.26 -3.43
C ASN A 44 2.72 8.68 -2.08
N GLN A 45 2.72 7.79 -1.07
CA GLN A 45 2.22 8.14 0.26
C GLN A 45 3.18 9.11 0.95
N ARG A 46 2.61 10.07 1.68
CA ARG A 46 3.39 10.98 2.53
C ARG A 46 4.09 10.19 3.64
N GLY A 47 5.34 10.54 3.89
CA GLY A 47 6.15 9.93 4.94
C GLY A 47 7.60 10.39 4.85
N ASP A 48 8.41 9.95 5.80
CA ASP A 48 9.84 10.18 5.82
C ASP A 48 10.62 8.87 6.08
N LYS A 49 11.94 8.98 6.29
CA LYS A 49 12.85 7.82 6.48
C LYS A 49 12.68 6.75 5.39
N ARG A 50 12.47 7.20 4.15
CA ARG A 50 12.23 6.36 2.98
C ARG A 50 13.55 5.75 2.51
N MET A 51 13.61 4.42 2.43
CA MET A 51 14.81 3.70 1.99
C MET A 51 14.42 2.40 1.27
N ALA A 52 15.02 2.15 0.12
CA ALA A 52 14.98 0.84 -0.55
C ALA A 52 16.28 0.10 -0.20
N PHE A 53 16.16 -1.09 0.40
CA PHE A 53 17.31 -1.90 0.81
C PHE A 53 17.13 -3.37 0.42
N GLY A 54 18.24 -4.12 0.46
CA GLY A 54 18.25 -5.53 0.07
C GLY A 54 17.79 -5.73 -1.36
N VAL A 55 18.32 -4.94 -2.29
CA VAL A 55 17.88 -4.90 -3.68
C VAL A 55 18.49 -6.09 -4.42
N VAL A 56 17.66 -6.90 -5.06
CA VAL A 56 18.09 -7.99 -5.94
C VAL A 56 17.48 -7.76 -7.32
N GLN A 57 18.31 -7.82 -8.36
CA GLN A 57 17.86 -7.72 -9.75
C GLN A 57 18.35 -8.91 -10.57
N GLY A 58 17.49 -9.42 -11.44
CA GLY A 58 17.83 -10.59 -12.25
C GLY A 58 16.77 -10.88 -13.30
N ASN A 59 16.82 -12.11 -13.82
CA ASN A 59 15.79 -12.64 -14.70
C ASN A 59 15.20 -13.90 -14.07
N TYR A 60 13.88 -14.00 -14.01
CA TYR A 60 13.15 -15.17 -13.56
C TYR A 60 12.29 -15.69 -14.73
N HIS A 61 12.61 -16.87 -15.26
CA HIS A 61 11.97 -17.41 -16.47
C HIS A 61 11.87 -16.38 -17.62
N THR A 62 12.98 -15.70 -17.94
CA THR A 62 13.08 -14.63 -18.95
C THR A 62 12.43 -13.29 -18.60
N LEU A 63 11.70 -13.20 -17.48
CA LEU A 63 11.13 -11.94 -17.02
C LEU A 63 12.17 -11.17 -16.18
N PRO A 64 12.59 -9.97 -16.61
CA PRO A 64 13.45 -9.12 -15.79
C PRO A 64 12.69 -8.69 -14.54
N PHE A 65 13.35 -8.76 -13.38
CA PHE A 65 12.74 -8.36 -12.12
C PHE A 65 13.67 -7.55 -11.23
N THR A 66 13.07 -6.83 -10.31
CA THR A 66 13.73 -6.18 -9.17
C THR A 66 12.91 -6.48 -7.91
N VAL A 67 13.55 -6.93 -6.84
CA VAL A 67 12.93 -7.09 -5.52
C VAL A 67 13.71 -6.32 -4.47
N PHE A 68 13.03 -5.63 -3.58
CA PHE A 68 13.64 -4.87 -2.50
C PHE A 68 12.66 -4.69 -1.33
N ASP A 69 13.18 -4.34 -0.15
CA ASP A 69 12.34 -3.90 0.96
C ASP A 69 12.30 -2.37 1.01
N PHE A 70 11.10 -1.83 1.14
CA PHE A 70 10.83 -0.41 1.27
C PHE A 70 10.55 -0.07 2.74
N HIS A 71 11.57 0.46 3.40
CA HIS A 71 11.48 1.02 4.74
C HIS A 71 10.92 2.44 4.66
N ARG A 72 9.90 2.73 5.46
CA ARG A 72 9.33 4.07 5.57
C ARG A 72 8.71 4.30 6.94
N ARG A 73 8.56 5.57 7.30
CA ARG A 73 7.67 6.00 8.36
C ARG A 73 6.46 6.68 7.73
N PRO A 74 5.25 6.08 7.78
CA PRO A 74 4.02 6.77 7.40
C PRO A 74 3.91 8.04 8.25
N THR A 75 3.45 9.14 7.65
CA THR A 75 3.38 10.45 8.32
C THR A 75 2.78 10.36 9.73
N VAL A 76 3.44 10.99 10.72
CA VAL A 76 2.94 11.06 12.09
C VAL A 76 1.62 11.82 12.12
N THR A 77 0.51 11.12 12.30
CA THR A 77 -0.76 11.79 12.62
C THR A 77 -0.71 12.18 14.10
N SER A 78 -0.64 13.49 14.33
CA SER A 78 -0.86 14.02 15.66
C SER A 78 -2.34 13.86 15.99
N VAL A 79 -2.68 12.91 16.85
CA VAL A 79 -4.03 12.73 17.33
C VAL A 79 -4.16 13.47 18.67
N HIS A 80 -5.07 14.44 18.71
CA HIS A 80 -5.51 14.99 19.99
C HIS A 80 -6.41 13.97 20.66
N THR A 81 -5.91 13.33 21.72
CA THR A 81 -6.76 12.43 22.49
C THR A 81 -7.84 13.25 23.20
N ARG A 82 -9.12 12.94 22.95
CA ARG A 82 -10.25 13.70 23.50
C ARG A 82 -10.25 13.77 25.03
N TRP A 83 -9.64 12.80 25.71
CA TRP A 83 -9.66 12.72 27.18
C TRP A 83 -8.50 13.42 27.89
N THR A 84 -7.33 13.60 27.23
CA THR A 84 -6.22 14.35 27.85
C THR A 84 -5.99 15.73 27.22
N ASN A 85 -6.62 16.02 26.09
CA ASN A 85 -6.32 17.17 25.23
C ASN A 85 -4.82 17.28 24.88
N LYS A 86 -4.07 16.18 25.06
CA LYS A 86 -2.66 16.09 24.71
C LYS A 86 -2.58 15.64 23.28
N LYS A 87 -1.80 16.39 22.50
CA LYS A 87 -1.31 16.00 21.19
C LYS A 87 -0.45 14.74 21.37
N VAL A 88 -1.03 13.57 21.14
CA VAL A 88 -0.28 12.32 21.09
C VAL A 88 0.06 12.11 19.62
N ASN A 89 1.35 12.09 19.32
CA ASN A 89 1.81 11.65 18.02
C ASN A 89 1.52 10.15 17.96
N GLU A 90 0.41 9.77 17.33
CA GLU A 90 0.09 8.38 17.07
C GLU A 90 1.01 7.97 15.92
N TYR A 91 1.96 7.08 16.26
CA TYR A 91 2.80 6.28 15.37
C TYR A 91 4.09 6.93 14.83
N ASP A 92 5.19 6.75 15.59
CA ASP A 92 6.55 6.55 15.04
C ASP A 92 6.69 5.09 14.56
N THR A 93 5.67 4.55 13.90
CA THR A 93 5.66 3.16 13.46
C THR A 93 6.37 3.07 12.12
N ILE A 94 7.50 2.40 12.10
CA ILE A 94 8.17 2.05 10.85
C ILE A 94 7.37 0.93 10.17
N SER A 95 7.08 1.13 8.88
CA SER A 95 6.60 0.09 7.98
C SER A 95 7.74 -0.38 7.08
N ILE A 96 7.81 -1.69 6.87
CA ILE A 96 8.72 -2.29 5.88
C ILE A 96 7.87 -3.14 4.96
N ASP A 97 7.66 -2.63 3.75
CA ASP A 97 6.92 -3.30 2.69
C ASP A 97 7.91 -4.05 1.78
N SER A 98 7.65 -5.29 1.40
CA SER A 98 8.43 -5.97 0.37
C SER A 98 7.84 -5.67 -1.00
N VAL A 99 8.69 -5.32 -1.95
CA VAL A 99 8.29 -4.84 -3.27
C VAL A 99 8.94 -5.73 -4.32
N TRP A 100 8.13 -6.21 -5.27
CA TRP A 100 8.57 -6.89 -6.46
C TRP A 100 8.15 -6.08 -7.68
N VAL A 101 9.07 -5.93 -8.62
CA VAL A 101 8.82 -5.26 -9.88
C VAL A 101 9.19 -6.19 -11.00
N ILE A 102 8.24 -6.46 -11.90
CA ILE A 102 8.44 -7.26 -13.10
C ILE A 102 8.38 -6.33 -14.32
N THR A 103 9.42 -6.36 -15.16
CA THR A 103 9.39 -5.67 -16.45
C THR A 103 8.61 -6.51 -17.45
N LEU A 104 7.49 -5.97 -17.91
CA LEU A 104 6.60 -6.53 -18.90
C LEU A 104 7.16 -6.33 -20.32
N PRO A 105 6.82 -7.22 -21.27
CA PRO A 105 7.27 -7.10 -22.67
C PRO A 105 6.59 -5.97 -23.44
N SER A 106 5.49 -5.44 -22.92
CA SER A 106 4.73 -4.33 -23.51
C SER A 106 4.21 -3.41 -22.42
N ALA A 107 4.02 -2.14 -22.76
CA ALA A 107 3.42 -1.17 -21.85
C ALA A 107 1.94 -1.46 -21.64
N MET A 108 1.48 -1.30 -20.40
CA MET A 108 0.09 -1.48 -19.98
C MET A 108 -0.50 -0.13 -19.53
N PRO A 109 -1.83 0.04 -19.59
CA PRO A 109 -2.48 1.21 -19.03
C PRO A 109 -2.20 1.29 -17.52
N PHE A 110 -2.21 2.51 -16.98
CA PHE A 110 -2.12 2.70 -15.54
C PHE A 110 -3.28 1.97 -14.84
N PHE A 111 -2.93 1.17 -13.85
CA PHE A 111 -3.88 0.38 -13.08
C PHE A 111 -3.31 0.18 -11.69
N GLN A 112 -4.11 0.35 -10.64
CA GLN A 112 -3.71 0.04 -9.28
C GLN A 112 -4.91 -0.53 -8.51
N ILE A 113 -4.69 -1.69 -7.90
CA ILE A 113 -5.68 -2.39 -7.09
C ILE A 113 -5.06 -2.76 -5.75
N VAL A 114 -5.86 -2.60 -4.70
CA VAL A 114 -5.49 -2.98 -3.33
C VAL A 114 -6.60 -3.81 -2.71
N SER A 115 -6.23 -4.65 -1.74
CA SER A 115 -7.19 -5.38 -0.93
C SER A 115 -7.88 -4.47 0.08
N SER A 116 -9.20 -4.60 0.22
CA SER A 116 -9.98 -3.83 1.19
C SER A 116 -9.80 -4.29 2.64
N ILE A 117 -9.17 -5.45 2.86
CA ILE A 117 -8.87 -5.98 4.20
C ILE A 117 -7.44 -5.66 4.66
N ASP A 118 -6.64 -5.04 3.80
CA ASP A 118 -5.27 -4.67 4.14
C ASP A 118 -5.28 -3.36 4.93
N SER A 119 -4.90 -3.43 6.21
CA SER A 119 -4.87 -2.26 7.10
C SER A 119 -3.74 -1.29 6.80
N ALA A 120 -2.78 -1.66 5.94
CA ALA A 120 -1.71 -0.76 5.51
C ALA A 120 -2.22 0.39 4.62
N PHE A 121 -3.44 0.28 4.09
CA PHE A 121 -4.03 1.23 3.18
C PHE A 121 -5.40 1.71 3.68
N ASP A 122 -5.60 3.03 3.68
CA ASP A 122 -6.94 3.61 3.88
C ASP A 122 -7.72 3.48 2.57
N THR A 123 -8.66 2.52 2.52
CA THR A 123 -9.35 2.14 1.28
C THR A 123 -10.81 2.56 1.19
N ASP A 124 -11.35 3.18 2.24
CA ASP A 124 -12.79 3.49 2.33
C ASP A 124 -13.25 4.50 1.27
N GLN A 125 -12.34 5.39 0.84
CA GLN A 125 -12.61 6.41 -0.17
C GLN A 125 -12.54 5.90 -1.61
N TYR A 126 -12.01 4.69 -1.84
CA TYR A 126 -11.75 4.20 -3.19
C TYR A 126 -12.94 3.42 -3.76
N PRO A 127 -13.22 3.54 -5.07
CA PRO A 127 -14.29 2.79 -5.70
C PRO A 127 -13.98 1.30 -5.79
N GLU A 128 -15.04 0.49 -5.80
CA GLU A 128 -14.93 -0.94 -6.10
C GLU A 128 -14.68 -1.16 -7.61
N PRO A 129 -14.00 -2.26 -8.00
CA PRO A 129 -13.86 -2.65 -9.39
C PRO A 129 -15.22 -2.79 -10.10
N PRO A 130 -15.38 -2.29 -11.35
CA PRO A 130 -16.63 -2.40 -12.10
C PRO A 130 -16.78 -3.78 -12.78
N THR A 131 -16.52 -4.87 -12.07
CA THR A 131 -16.63 -6.23 -12.64
C THR A 131 -18.01 -6.86 -12.36
N PRO A 132 -18.44 -7.89 -13.14
CA PRO A 132 -19.65 -8.64 -12.82
C PRO A 132 -19.59 -9.43 -11.50
N ASP A 133 -18.40 -9.67 -10.95
CA ASP A 133 -18.19 -10.47 -9.74
C ASP A 133 -18.29 -9.61 -8.47
N ARG A 134 -19.49 -9.53 -7.90
CA ARG A 134 -19.77 -8.78 -6.67
C ARG A 134 -18.99 -9.26 -5.44
N LYS A 135 -18.49 -10.50 -5.43
CA LYS A 135 -17.67 -10.99 -4.32
C LYS A 135 -16.25 -10.46 -4.47
N PHE A 136 -15.70 -10.50 -5.68
CA PHE A 136 -14.42 -9.89 -6.00
C PHE A 136 -14.42 -8.39 -5.68
N ASN A 137 -15.43 -7.66 -6.17
CA ASN A 137 -15.50 -6.19 -6.00
C ASN A 137 -15.50 -5.75 -4.54
N ARG A 138 -16.07 -6.56 -3.63
CA ARG A 138 -16.08 -6.26 -2.19
C ARG A 138 -14.73 -6.43 -1.49
N TRP A 139 -13.81 -7.20 -2.10
CA TRP A 139 -12.51 -7.51 -1.53
C TRP A 139 -11.41 -6.58 -2.01
N TYR A 140 -11.69 -5.76 -3.02
CA TYR A 140 -10.69 -4.95 -3.69
C TYR A 140 -11.19 -3.54 -3.94
N LYS A 141 -10.27 -2.59 -3.97
CA LYS A 141 -10.51 -1.20 -4.28
C LYS A 141 -9.54 -0.70 -5.35
N LEU A 142 -10.00 0.20 -6.20
CA LEU A 142 -9.22 0.79 -7.28
C LEU A 142 -8.67 2.16 -6.87
N ILE A 143 -7.38 2.38 -7.10
CA ILE A 143 -6.71 3.64 -6.75
C ILE A 143 -6.29 4.33 -8.04
N ASP A 144 -6.73 5.57 -8.23
CA ASP A 144 -6.39 6.43 -9.39
C ASP A 144 -6.51 5.73 -10.76
N THR A 145 -7.39 4.71 -10.86
CA THR A 145 -7.50 3.84 -12.03
C THR A 145 -8.73 4.22 -12.84
N ASP A 146 -8.54 4.44 -14.14
CA ASP A 146 -9.66 4.60 -15.08
C ASP A 146 -10.53 3.33 -15.08
N PRO A 147 -11.85 3.43 -14.85
CA PRO A 147 -12.76 2.30 -14.93
C PRO A 147 -12.64 1.47 -16.21
N ASN A 148 -12.36 2.10 -17.35
CA ASN A 148 -12.16 1.40 -18.62
C ASN A 148 -10.86 0.59 -18.62
N ALA A 149 -9.77 1.15 -18.10
CA ALA A 149 -8.51 0.42 -17.92
C ALA A 149 -8.70 -0.75 -16.95
N ALA A 150 -9.45 -0.55 -15.85
CA ALA A 150 -9.78 -1.62 -14.93
C ALA A 150 -10.53 -2.77 -15.60
N MET A 151 -11.54 -2.48 -16.45
CA MET A 151 -12.26 -3.52 -17.19
C MET A 151 -11.38 -4.26 -18.19
N GLN A 152 -10.41 -3.58 -18.82
CA GLN A 152 -9.46 -4.21 -19.72
C GLN A 152 -8.52 -5.17 -18.98
N VAL A 153 -8.01 -4.75 -17.82
CA VAL A 153 -7.04 -5.51 -17.02
C VAL A 153 -7.72 -6.67 -16.25
N LEU A 154 -8.86 -6.41 -15.61
CA LEU A 154 -9.56 -7.36 -14.73
C LEU A 154 -10.43 -8.35 -15.52
N THR A 155 -9.79 -9.08 -16.42
CA THR A 155 -10.42 -10.20 -17.13
C THR A 155 -10.70 -11.38 -16.16
N PRO A 156 -11.63 -12.30 -16.49
CA PRO A 156 -11.89 -13.46 -15.64
C PRO A 156 -10.65 -14.31 -15.31
N PRO A 157 -9.73 -14.58 -16.26
CA PRO A 157 -8.46 -15.26 -15.96
C PRO A 157 -7.60 -14.51 -14.93
N VAL A 158 -7.46 -13.19 -15.05
CA VAL A 158 -6.69 -12.35 -14.12
C VAL A 158 -7.31 -12.39 -12.72
N MET A 159 -8.62 -12.18 -12.60
CA MET A 159 -9.31 -12.24 -11.31
C MET A 159 -9.22 -13.62 -10.66
N SER A 160 -9.25 -14.69 -11.47
CA SER A 160 -9.05 -16.06 -10.98
C SER A 160 -7.63 -16.26 -10.44
N ALA A 161 -6.62 -15.84 -11.21
CA ALA A 161 -5.22 -15.92 -10.80
C ALA A 161 -4.97 -15.12 -9.51
N MET A 162 -5.49 -13.89 -9.40
CA MET A 162 -5.38 -13.07 -8.18
C MET A 162 -5.91 -13.81 -6.94
N ARG A 163 -7.09 -14.43 -7.03
CA ARG A 163 -7.67 -15.17 -5.90
C ARG A 163 -6.90 -16.44 -5.56
N GLN A 164 -6.49 -17.20 -6.57
CA GLN A 164 -5.78 -18.46 -6.38
C GLN A 164 -4.38 -18.25 -5.80
N LEU A 165 -3.68 -17.22 -6.30
CA LEU A 165 -2.31 -16.90 -5.93
C LEU A 165 -2.21 -15.93 -4.75
N LYS A 166 -3.35 -15.40 -4.27
CA LYS A 166 -3.45 -14.41 -3.20
C LYS A 166 -2.65 -13.13 -3.48
N LEU A 167 -2.67 -12.68 -4.73
CA LEU A 167 -1.98 -11.45 -5.16
C LEU A 167 -2.92 -10.26 -5.00
N HIS A 168 -2.74 -9.53 -3.89
CA HIS A 168 -3.73 -8.58 -3.43
C HIS A 168 -3.45 -7.12 -3.82
N ASN A 169 -2.20 -6.67 -3.67
CA ASN A 169 -1.83 -5.26 -3.85
C ASN A 169 -0.80 -5.14 -4.97
N TRP A 170 -1.23 -4.63 -6.12
CA TRP A 170 -0.34 -4.44 -7.26
C TRP A 170 -0.81 -3.33 -8.19
N SER A 171 0.13 -2.87 -8.99
CA SER A 171 -0.07 -1.79 -9.96
C SER A 171 0.62 -2.10 -11.29
N LEU A 172 0.13 -1.50 -12.37
CA LEU A 172 0.75 -1.43 -13.68
C LEU A 172 1.14 0.02 -13.94
N VAL A 173 2.41 0.26 -14.26
CA VAL A 173 2.95 1.59 -14.55
C VAL A 173 3.86 1.49 -15.77
N GLY A 174 3.33 1.82 -16.95
CA GLY A 174 4.06 1.65 -18.21
C GLY A 174 4.40 0.19 -18.43
N THR A 175 5.69 -0.15 -18.50
CA THR A 175 6.18 -1.53 -18.65
C THR A 175 6.37 -2.27 -17.34
N ASP A 176 6.07 -1.66 -16.19
CA ASP A 176 6.38 -2.26 -14.89
C ASP A 176 5.11 -2.77 -14.21
N LEU A 177 5.10 -4.04 -13.80
CA LEU A 177 4.16 -4.56 -12.80
C LEU A 177 4.81 -4.44 -11.43
N VAL A 178 4.20 -3.68 -10.53
CA VAL A 178 4.68 -3.43 -9.17
C VAL A 178 3.76 -4.15 -8.19
N TYR A 179 4.26 -5.17 -7.50
CA TYR A 179 3.55 -5.90 -6.45
C TYR A 179 4.14 -5.55 -5.09
N VAL A 180 3.27 -5.33 -4.10
CA VAL A 180 3.68 -4.90 -2.76
C VAL A 180 3.01 -5.80 -1.72
N GLU A 181 3.80 -6.25 -0.76
CA GLU A 181 3.31 -6.99 0.40
C GLU A 181 3.76 -6.30 1.68
N ASN A 182 2.88 -6.24 2.68
CA ASN A 182 3.22 -5.82 4.03
C ASN A 182 3.37 -7.08 4.90
N PRO A 183 4.55 -7.73 4.90
CA PRO A 183 4.70 -8.97 5.60
C PRO A 183 4.76 -8.71 7.11
N PHE A 184 4.03 -9.51 7.89
CA PHE A 184 4.07 -9.42 9.36
C PHE A 184 5.48 -9.71 9.92
N PHE A 185 6.25 -10.54 9.21
CA PHE A 185 7.65 -10.83 9.48
C PHE A 185 8.52 -10.36 8.31
N ARG A 186 9.84 -10.53 8.40
CA ARG A 186 10.71 -10.31 7.24
C ARG A 186 10.41 -11.33 6.14
N THR A 187 10.36 -10.89 4.89
CA THR A 187 10.31 -11.74 3.69
C THR A 187 11.61 -12.53 3.55
N LYS A 188 11.51 -13.87 3.59
CA LYS A 188 12.66 -14.77 3.45
C LYS A 188 13.01 -14.97 1.98
N THR A 189 14.16 -15.58 1.72
CA THR A 189 14.63 -15.89 0.36
C THR A 189 13.67 -16.81 -0.39
N ASP A 190 13.09 -17.81 0.30
CA ASP A 190 12.14 -18.74 -0.32
C ASP A 190 10.84 -18.02 -0.72
N ASP A 191 10.36 -17.08 0.12
CA ASP A 191 9.18 -16.26 -0.16
C ASP A 191 9.39 -15.38 -1.40
N ILE A 192 10.62 -14.90 -1.64
CA ILE A 192 10.97 -14.15 -2.85
C ILE A 192 10.77 -15.02 -4.09
N ILE A 193 11.30 -16.24 -4.08
CA ILE A 193 11.21 -17.17 -5.23
C ILE A 193 9.75 -17.60 -5.46
N GLU A 194 9.03 -17.93 -4.39
CA GLU A 194 7.61 -18.30 -4.47
C GLU A 194 6.78 -17.15 -5.07
N THR A 195 7.02 -15.92 -4.62
CA THR A 195 6.31 -14.73 -5.10
C THR A 195 6.64 -14.43 -6.56
N LEU A 196 7.90 -14.58 -6.98
CA LEU A 196 8.28 -14.48 -8.40
C LEU A 196 7.54 -15.52 -9.26
N GLY A 197 7.37 -16.75 -8.78
CA GLY A 197 6.57 -17.78 -9.44
C GLY A 197 5.09 -17.42 -9.58
N LYS A 198 4.48 -16.84 -8.53
CA LYS A 198 3.11 -16.31 -8.57
C LYS A 198 2.98 -15.15 -9.57
N LEU A 199 3.92 -14.20 -9.54
CA LEU A 199 3.91 -13.05 -10.43
C LEU A 199 4.11 -13.45 -11.90
N ALA A 200 4.99 -14.40 -12.20
CA ALA A 200 5.14 -14.96 -13.55
C ALA A 200 3.83 -15.59 -14.05
N SER A 201 3.10 -16.27 -13.16
CA SER A 201 1.79 -16.87 -13.45
C SER A 201 0.69 -15.82 -13.65
N LEU A 202 0.76 -14.68 -12.96
CA LEU A 202 -0.13 -13.53 -13.21
C LEU A 202 0.19 -12.89 -14.57
N VAL A 203 1.48 -12.66 -14.87
CA VAL A 203 1.94 -12.03 -16.12
C VAL A 203 1.51 -12.83 -17.34
N SER A 204 1.50 -14.18 -17.26
CA SER A 204 1.09 -15.03 -18.39
C SER A 204 -0.40 -14.92 -18.74
N VAL A 205 -1.25 -14.43 -17.82
CA VAL A 205 -2.69 -14.21 -18.05
C VAL A 205 -3.05 -12.74 -18.25
N LEU A 206 -2.08 -11.81 -18.18
CA LEU A 206 -2.34 -10.40 -18.46
C LEU A 206 -2.66 -10.20 -19.95
N PRO A 207 -3.55 -9.25 -20.29
CA PRO A 207 -3.96 -8.98 -21.67
C PRO A 207 -2.93 -8.13 -22.45
N LEU A 208 -1.64 -8.50 -22.40
CA LEU A 208 -0.49 -7.76 -22.95
C LEU A 208 -0.57 -7.51 -24.47
N ASN A 209 -1.33 -8.35 -25.18
CA ASN A 209 -1.42 -8.34 -26.65
C ASN A 209 -2.79 -7.87 -27.17
N GLN A 210 -3.65 -7.28 -26.32
CA GLN A 210 -4.86 -6.68 -26.87
C GLN A 210 -4.47 -5.43 -27.67
N PRO A 211 -4.71 -5.39 -28.99
CA PRO A 211 -4.51 -4.16 -29.73
C PRO A 211 -5.34 -3.08 -29.05
N ALA A 212 -4.77 -1.89 -28.89
CA ALA A 212 -5.50 -0.74 -28.38
C ALA A 212 -6.84 -0.68 -29.10
N ALA A 213 -7.94 -0.59 -28.33
CA ALA A 213 -9.27 -0.58 -28.91
C ALA A 213 -9.27 0.45 -30.05
N PRO A 214 -9.71 0.06 -31.27
CA PRO A 214 -9.70 0.98 -32.40
C PRO A 214 -10.42 2.27 -31.97
N PRO A 215 -9.88 3.46 -32.32
CA PRO A 215 -10.48 4.71 -31.93
C PRO A 215 -11.96 4.67 -32.29
N GLN A 216 -12.84 4.88 -31.31
CA GLN A 216 -14.27 4.86 -31.59
C GLN A 216 -14.55 5.90 -32.69
N PRO A 217 -15.26 5.52 -33.77
CA PRO A 217 -15.61 6.49 -34.79
C PRO A 217 -16.31 7.67 -34.12
N PRO A 218 -16.03 8.92 -34.54
CA PRO A 218 -16.64 10.10 -33.94
C PRO A 218 -18.15 9.88 -33.89
N ALA A 219 -18.73 10.06 -32.70
CA ALA A 219 -20.16 9.86 -32.51
C ALA A 219 -20.90 10.64 -33.61
N PRO A 220 -21.85 10.00 -34.33
CA PRO A 220 -22.60 10.68 -35.37
C PRO A 220 -23.20 11.96 -34.77
N PRO A 221 -23.14 13.11 -35.47
CA PRO A 221 -23.64 14.36 -34.94
C PRO A 221 -25.06 14.11 -34.44
N GLN A 222 -25.26 14.22 -33.13
CA GLN A 222 -26.58 14.10 -32.54
C GLN A 222 -27.44 15.15 -33.24
N GLN A 223 -28.31 14.69 -34.14
CA GLN A 223 -29.36 15.52 -34.69
C GLN A 223 -30.17 15.96 -33.48
N HIS A 224 -29.95 17.20 -33.06
CA HIS A 224 -30.72 17.85 -32.02
C HIS A 224 -32.18 17.80 -32.50
N GLN A 225 -32.91 16.77 -32.10
CA GLN A 225 -34.36 16.80 -32.15
C GLN A 225 -34.75 17.96 -31.25
N ALA A 226 -35.24 19.01 -31.88
CA ALA A 226 -35.75 20.20 -31.23
C ALA A 226 -36.75 19.76 -30.16
N GLN A 227 -36.32 19.76 -28.90
CA GLN A 227 -37.24 19.62 -27.80
C GLN A 227 -38.17 20.84 -27.84
N PRO A 228 -39.49 20.63 -27.72
CA PRO A 228 -40.44 21.74 -27.69
C PRO A 228 -40.05 22.67 -26.54
N GLN A 229 -39.76 23.92 -26.89
CA GLN A 229 -39.45 25.00 -25.96
C GLN A 229 -40.53 25.07 -24.88
N GLN A 230 -40.24 24.56 -23.69
CA GLN A 230 -40.96 25.01 -22.51
C GLN A 230 -40.56 26.47 -22.28
N TYR A 231 -41.56 27.33 -22.34
CA TYR A 231 -41.50 28.76 -22.07
C TYR A 231 -40.72 29.02 -20.77
N GLN A 232 -39.46 29.45 -20.92
CA GLN A 232 -38.70 30.02 -19.82
C GLN A 232 -39.35 31.33 -19.43
N GLN A 233 -39.77 31.42 -18.17
CA GLN A 233 -40.23 32.67 -17.60
C GLN A 233 -39.07 33.68 -17.59
N PRO A 234 -39.36 34.97 -17.85
CA PRO A 234 -38.35 36.01 -17.88
C PRO A 234 -37.71 36.17 -16.49
N GLN A 235 -36.46 35.73 -16.34
CA GLN A 235 -35.64 36.14 -15.21
C GLN A 235 -35.28 37.61 -15.38
N TYR A 236 -35.76 38.40 -14.43
CA TYR A 236 -35.38 39.80 -14.25
C TYR A 236 -33.86 39.91 -14.13
N GLN A 237 -33.24 40.58 -15.09
CA GLN A 237 -31.84 40.97 -15.02
C GLN A 237 -31.68 42.00 -13.90
N GLN A 238 -31.06 41.59 -12.79
CA GLN A 238 -30.55 42.57 -11.84
C GLN A 238 -29.27 43.20 -12.41
N PRO A 239 -29.20 44.54 -12.48
CA PRO A 239 -27.98 45.24 -12.86
C PRO A 239 -26.90 45.02 -11.80
N TYR A 240 -25.77 44.44 -12.20
CA TYR A 240 -24.58 44.34 -11.37
C TYR A 240 -24.04 45.75 -11.05
N PRO A 241 -23.84 46.11 -9.77
CA PRO A 241 -23.20 47.36 -9.41
C PRO A 241 -21.70 47.32 -9.75
N PRO A 242 -21.09 48.46 -10.13
CA PRO A 242 -19.66 48.55 -10.41
C PRO A 242 -18.88 48.30 -9.12
N GLN A 243 -18.12 47.21 -9.10
CA GLN A 243 -17.27 46.82 -7.98
C GLN A 243 -15.95 47.62 -8.06
N GLY A 244 -15.94 48.80 -7.43
CA GLY A 244 -14.70 49.52 -7.15
C GLY A 244 -13.89 48.73 -6.14
N TYR A 245 -12.63 48.42 -6.46
CA TYR A 245 -11.69 47.77 -5.53
C TYR A 245 -11.31 48.75 -4.41
N PRO A 246 -11.69 48.52 -3.14
CA PRO A 246 -11.12 49.30 -2.05
C PRO A 246 -9.71 48.79 -1.76
N GLN A 247 -8.73 49.70 -1.87
CA GLN A 247 -7.40 49.55 -1.30
C GLN A 247 -7.55 49.30 0.20
N GLN A 248 -7.24 48.09 0.66
CA GLN A 248 -7.23 47.75 2.08
C GLN A 248 -5.92 48.28 2.72
N PRO A 249 -5.99 49.15 3.75
CA PRO A 249 -4.83 49.47 4.57
C PRO A 249 -4.43 48.26 5.43
N ALA A 250 -3.12 48.14 5.68
CA ALA A 250 -2.52 47.06 6.48
C ALA A 250 -3.20 46.93 7.85
N PRO A 251 -3.49 45.69 8.32
CA PRO A 251 -4.20 45.49 9.57
C PRO A 251 -3.33 45.89 10.78
N PRO A 252 -3.90 46.61 11.76
CA PRO A 252 -3.21 46.90 13.02
C PRO A 252 -3.08 45.63 13.87
N GLN A 253 -1.94 45.49 14.56
CA GLN A 253 -1.71 44.44 15.54
C GLN A 253 -2.65 44.63 16.73
N TYR A 254 -3.54 43.66 16.96
CA TYR A 254 -4.38 43.63 18.15
C TYR A 254 -3.74 42.78 19.26
N PRO A 255 -3.82 43.20 20.53
CA PRO A 255 -3.41 42.40 21.67
C PRO A 255 -4.34 41.18 21.87
N GLN A 256 -3.72 40.03 22.11
CA GLN A 256 -4.36 38.75 22.42
C GLN A 256 -5.13 38.84 23.74
N HIS A 257 -6.44 39.02 23.66
CA HIS A 257 -7.34 38.80 24.80
C HIS A 257 -7.79 37.34 24.82
N GLN A 258 -7.31 36.59 25.81
CA GLN A 258 -7.77 35.24 26.12
C GLN A 258 -9.20 35.32 26.68
N GLN A 259 -10.19 34.84 25.93
CA GLN A 259 -11.51 34.59 26.51
C GLN A 259 -11.56 33.18 27.13
N PRO A 260 -12.02 33.05 28.39
CA PRO A 260 -12.26 31.75 29.00
C PRO A 260 -13.51 31.10 28.40
N TYR A 261 -13.38 29.88 27.89
CA TYR A 261 -14.50 29.08 27.42
C TYR A 261 -15.36 28.59 28.60
N PRO A 262 -16.69 28.67 28.53
CA PRO A 262 -17.57 28.13 29.55
C PRO A 262 -17.56 26.60 29.53
N ALA A 263 -17.28 26.00 30.68
CA ALA A 263 -17.36 24.56 30.89
C ALA A 263 -18.82 24.11 30.95
N GLN A 264 -19.27 23.32 29.96
CA GLN A 264 -20.53 22.59 30.07
C GLN A 264 -20.29 21.21 30.72
N PRO A 265 -21.06 20.84 31.76
CA PRO A 265 -20.99 19.50 32.34
C PRO A 265 -21.69 18.48 31.42
N TYR A 266 -20.95 17.45 31.01
CA TYR A 266 -21.53 16.30 30.32
C TYR A 266 -22.21 15.36 31.32
N PRO A 267 -23.44 14.88 31.04
CA PRO A 267 -24.10 13.90 31.89
C PRO A 267 -23.41 12.54 31.79
N ALA A 268 -23.05 11.96 32.93
CA ALA A 268 -22.52 10.61 33.02
C ALA A 268 -23.64 9.59 32.78
N GLN A 269 -23.52 8.80 31.71
CA GLN A 269 -24.37 7.61 31.54
C GLN A 269 -23.75 6.40 32.25
N PRO A 270 -24.52 5.67 33.07
CA PRO A 270 -24.05 4.44 33.70
C PRO A 270 -23.94 3.33 32.65
N TYR A 271 -22.76 2.72 32.56
CA TYR A 271 -22.56 1.51 31.75
C TYR A 271 -23.19 0.30 32.45
N PRO A 272 -24.03 -0.49 31.76
CA PRO A 272 -24.56 -1.74 32.32
C PRO A 272 -23.43 -2.77 32.45
N GLN A 273 -23.19 -3.21 33.68
CA GLN A 273 -22.33 -4.35 33.99
C GLN A 273 -23.04 -5.65 33.54
N GLN A 274 -22.56 -6.28 32.47
CA GLN A 274 -22.98 -7.64 32.14
C GLN A 274 -22.14 -8.64 32.97
N PRO A 275 -22.77 -9.56 33.73
CA PRO A 275 -22.06 -10.62 34.42
C PRO A 275 -21.50 -11.62 33.39
N HIS A 276 -20.18 -11.76 33.35
CA HIS A 276 -19.52 -12.79 32.56
C HIS A 276 -19.68 -14.16 33.24
N PRO A 277 -20.25 -15.18 32.56
CA PRO A 277 -20.31 -16.54 33.10
C PRO A 277 -18.89 -17.12 33.14
N GLY A 278 -18.44 -17.50 34.33
CA GLY A 278 -17.18 -18.21 34.54
C GLY A 278 -17.26 -19.62 33.94
N GLN A 279 -16.59 -19.83 32.81
CA GLN A 279 -16.32 -21.16 32.29
C GLN A 279 -15.13 -21.77 33.04
N PRO A 280 -15.27 -22.93 33.70
CA PRO A 280 -14.14 -23.61 34.32
C PRO A 280 -13.20 -24.14 33.23
N TYR A 281 -11.94 -23.70 33.26
CA TYR A 281 -10.90 -24.23 32.38
C TYR A 281 -10.54 -25.65 32.83
N PRO A 282 -10.59 -26.66 31.95
CA PRO A 282 -10.08 -27.98 32.26
C PRO A 282 -8.55 -27.93 32.37
N ALA A 283 -8.03 -28.34 33.53
CA ALA A 283 -6.60 -28.53 33.74
C ALA A 283 -6.12 -29.72 32.90
N GLN A 284 -5.38 -29.46 31.83
CA GLN A 284 -4.64 -30.50 31.14
C GLN A 284 -3.31 -30.78 31.86
N PRO A 285 -2.99 -32.05 32.18
CA PRO A 285 -1.68 -32.42 32.71
C PRO A 285 -0.62 -32.27 31.61
N TYR A 286 0.41 -31.47 31.88
CA TYR A 286 1.58 -31.35 31.02
C TYR A 286 2.40 -32.65 31.06
N PRO A 287 2.62 -33.34 29.93
CA PRO A 287 3.59 -34.42 29.87
C PRO A 287 5.01 -33.85 29.98
N GLY A 288 5.73 -34.25 31.02
CA GLY A 288 7.14 -33.90 31.20
C GLY A 288 7.97 -34.51 30.07
N GLN A 289 8.56 -33.67 29.22
CA GLN A 289 9.57 -34.12 28.28
C GLN A 289 10.95 -34.19 28.95
N PRO A 290 11.70 -35.28 28.75
CA PRO A 290 13.08 -35.39 29.25
C PRO A 290 14.00 -34.43 28.48
N TYR A 291 14.80 -33.66 29.23
CA TYR A 291 15.85 -32.80 28.69
C TYR A 291 16.96 -33.64 28.03
N PRO A 292 17.36 -33.36 26.79
CA PRO A 292 18.54 -33.99 26.20
C PRO A 292 19.81 -33.46 26.89
N GLN A 293 20.64 -34.40 27.38
CA GLN A 293 21.98 -34.09 27.88
C GLN A 293 22.84 -33.54 26.75
N GLN A 294 23.35 -32.32 26.92
CA GLN A 294 24.35 -31.72 26.05
C GLN A 294 25.68 -32.45 26.24
N GLN A 295 26.19 -33.09 25.18
CA GLN A 295 27.58 -33.53 25.13
C GLN A 295 28.50 -32.32 24.93
N PRO A 296 29.64 -32.24 25.64
CA PRO A 296 30.61 -31.16 25.45
C PRO A 296 31.28 -31.24 24.06
N PRO A 297 31.52 -30.11 23.39
CA PRO A 297 32.17 -30.09 22.09
C PRO A 297 33.64 -30.52 22.18
N TYR A 298 34.02 -31.37 21.22
CA TYR A 298 35.38 -31.84 20.97
C TYR A 298 36.39 -30.68 20.85
N GLY A 299 37.56 -30.90 21.43
CA GLY A 299 38.67 -29.95 21.53
C GLY A 299 39.29 -29.55 20.19
N TYR A 300 39.84 -28.33 20.19
CA TYR A 300 40.70 -27.80 19.14
C TYR A 300 42.09 -28.47 19.19
N PRO A 301 42.70 -28.79 18.04
CA PRO A 301 44.11 -29.16 17.97
C PRO A 301 45.03 -27.94 18.14
N PRO A 302 46.22 -28.10 18.74
CA PRO A 302 47.17 -27.01 18.96
C PRO A 302 47.79 -26.53 17.64
N GLN A 303 47.86 -25.21 17.45
CA GLN A 303 48.67 -24.60 16.40
C GLN A 303 50.16 -24.73 16.75
N GLN A 304 50.92 -25.31 15.82
CA GLN A 304 52.37 -25.21 15.81
C GLN A 304 52.77 -23.85 15.23
N GLY A 305 53.61 -23.13 15.97
CA GLY A 305 54.21 -21.88 15.53
C GLY A 305 55.30 -22.09 14.48
N TYR A 306 55.44 -21.05 13.65
CA TYR A 306 56.67 -20.66 12.97
C TYR A 306 56.81 -19.14 13.10
#